data_AF-A0AAD6BAZ8-F1
#
_entry.id   AF-A0AAD6BAZ8-F1
#
_cell.length_a   1.000
_cell.length_b   1.000
_cell.length_c   1.000
_cell.angle_alpha   90.00
_cell.angle_beta   90.00
_cell.angle_gamma   90.00
#
_symmetry.space_group_name_H-M   'P 1'
#
loop_
_entity.id
_entity.type
_entity.pdbx_description
1 polymer ?
#
loop_
_entity_poly.entity_id
_entity_poly.type
_entity_poly.pdbx_seq_one_letter_code
_entity_poly.pdbx_strand_id
1 'polypeptide(L)'
;MQGYVDCHCHISSKDFDKDLEEVVESSKQAGVLAILAVAEHAGEFEKIIELSQRFPGFIFPCLGVHPVQEVSPEQQRGASLQDLDAALPLIEKYKDQLVAIGEVGLDFTPRFVRGETDKDVQRKVLIRDLITLASINSQGKPHCLVSSNEFRLWCSFSGSACRRAAASGSSSRRQIHWLIAIVL
;
A
#
# COMPACT_ATOMS: atom_id res chain seq x y z
N MET A 1 -6.85 27.56 -5.56
CA MET A 1 -6.90 26.41 -6.50
C MET A 1 -7.13 25.15 -5.69
N GLN A 2 -8.08 24.32 -6.10
CA GLN A 2 -8.22 22.96 -5.57
C GLN A 2 -7.29 22.06 -6.38
N GLY A 3 -6.40 21.33 -5.70
CA GLY A 3 -5.55 20.31 -6.30
C GLY A 3 -5.90 18.94 -5.74
N TYR A 4 -5.48 17.89 -6.44
CA TYR A 4 -5.81 16.50 -6.12
C TYR A 4 -4.63 15.82 -5.44
N VAL A 5 -4.89 14.91 -4.51
CA VAL A 5 -3.87 13.99 -3.99
C VAL A 5 -4.25 12.60 -4.47
N ASP A 6 -3.36 11.96 -5.21
CA ASP A 6 -3.50 10.55 -5.54
C ASP A 6 -3.08 9.74 -4.32
N CYS A 7 -4.06 9.24 -3.60
CA CYS A 7 -3.87 8.55 -2.34
C CYS A 7 -3.41 7.09 -2.50
N HIS A 8 -3.38 6.54 -3.72
CA HIS A 8 -3.04 5.14 -3.97
C HIS A 8 -2.58 4.92 -5.40
N CYS A 9 -1.28 4.76 -5.61
CA CYS A 9 -0.73 4.53 -6.94
C CYS A 9 0.44 3.54 -6.91
N HIS A 10 0.42 2.55 -7.79
CA HIS A 10 1.54 1.63 -8.03
C HIS A 10 2.52 2.23 -9.04
N ILE A 11 3.02 3.44 -8.77
CA ILE A 11 3.93 4.16 -9.68
C ILE A 11 5.31 3.49 -9.82
N SER A 12 5.62 2.53 -8.94
CA SER A 12 6.75 1.59 -9.03
C SER A 12 6.55 0.48 -10.07
N SER A 13 5.35 0.31 -10.65
CA SER A 13 5.08 -0.71 -11.67
C SER A 13 6.00 -0.56 -12.87
N LYS A 14 6.32 -1.69 -13.51
CA LYS A 14 7.09 -1.74 -14.76
C LYS A 14 6.37 -1.03 -15.91
N ASP A 15 5.05 -0.85 -15.80
CA ASP A 15 4.25 -0.13 -16.79
C ASP A 15 4.71 1.32 -16.98
N PHE A 16 5.31 1.92 -15.95
CA PHE A 16 5.80 3.30 -15.98
C PHE A 16 7.31 3.42 -16.27
N ASP A 17 8.05 2.32 -16.46
CA ASP A 17 9.51 2.36 -16.57
C ASP A 17 10.02 3.20 -17.75
N LYS A 18 9.20 3.34 -18.80
CA LYS A 18 9.60 4.02 -20.05
C LYS A 18 9.30 5.51 -20.06
N ASP A 19 8.30 5.95 -19.29
CA ASP A 19 7.68 7.27 -19.40
C ASP A 19 7.39 7.92 -18.02
N LEU A 20 7.95 7.38 -16.93
CA LEU A 20 7.76 7.87 -15.56
C LEU A 20 7.89 9.40 -15.41
N GLU A 21 8.91 10.02 -16.03
CA GLU A 21 9.10 11.48 -15.92
C GLU A 21 7.95 12.25 -16.59
N GLU A 22 7.51 11.79 -17.77
CA GLU A 22 6.39 12.38 -18.50
C GLU A 22 5.08 12.21 -17.73
N VAL A 23 4.87 11.04 -17.14
CA VAL A 23 3.70 10.76 -16.29
C VAL A 23 3.67 11.66 -15.06
N VAL A 24 4.81 11.81 -14.37
CA VAL A 24 4.91 12.69 -13.19
C VAL A 24 4.65 14.15 -13.57
N GLU A 25 5.24 14.63 -14.67
CA GLU A 25 5.06 16.01 -15.12
C GLU A 25 3.62 16.28 -15.58
N SER A 26 3.04 15.36 -16.35
CA SER A 26 1.64 15.44 -16.79
C SER A 26 0.69 15.44 -15.59
N SER A 27 0.98 14.66 -14.55
CA SER A 27 0.18 14.64 -13.31
C SER A 27 0.20 15.99 -12.60
N LYS A 28 1.37 16.64 -12.50
CA LYS A 28 1.48 17.99 -11.92
C LYS A 28 0.68 19.01 -12.73
N GLN A 29 0.78 18.98 -14.05
CA GLN A 29 0.04 19.87 -14.95
C GLN A 29 -1.48 19.66 -14.86
N ALA A 30 -1.92 18.44 -14.62
CA ALA A 30 -3.32 18.11 -14.37
C ALA A 30 -3.81 18.54 -12.96
N GLY A 31 -2.95 19.11 -12.12
CA GLY A 31 -3.29 19.60 -10.79
C GLY A 31 -3.19 18.55 -9.67
N VAL A 32 -2.49 17.44 -9.90
CA VAL A 32 -2.08 16.53 -8.82
C VAL A 32 -0.99 17.21 -8.00
N LEU A 33 -1.14 17.19 -6.69
CA LEU A 33 -0.24 17.81 -5.72
C LEU A 33 0.72 16.80 -5.09
N ALA A 34 0.28 15.55 -4.94
CA ALA A 34 1.04 14.47 -4.33
C ALA A 34 0.51 13.10 -4.78
N ILE A 35 1.39 12.10 -4.75
CA ILE A 35 1.12 10.69 -5.04
C ILE A 35 1.64 9.85 -3.88
N LEU A 36 0.78 8.98 -3.33
CA LEU A 36 1.20 7.94 -2.39
C LEU A 36 1.56 6.68 -3.20
N ALA A 37 2.87 6.41 -3.27
CA ALA A 37 3.41 5.24 -3.94
C ALA A 37 3.33 4.03 -3.01
N VAL A 38 2.48 3.06 -3.34
CA VAL A 38 2.23 1.88 -2.50
C VAL A 38 2.95 0.65 -3.05
N ALA A 39 3.43 -0.18 -2.14
CA ALA A 39 4.02 -1.46 -2.49
C ALA A 39 2.99 -2.59 -2.47
N GLU A 40 3.18 -3.58 -3.33
CA GLU A 40 2.60 -4.91 -3.28
C GLU A 40 3.54 -5.95 -2.63
N HIS A 41 4.85 -5.85 -2.84
CA HIS A 41 5.82 -6.84 -2.35
C HIS A 41 7.19 -6.24 -2.00
N ALA A 42 7.97 -6.91 -1.14
CA ALA A 42 9.27 -6.41 -0.65
C ALA A 42 10.28 -6.04 -1.76
N GLY A 43 10.22 -6.73 -2.90
CA GLY A 43 11.14 -6.51 -4.03
C GLY A 43 11.06 -5.13 -4.70
N GLU A 44 10.04 -4.33 -4.42
CA GLU A 44 9.90 -2.97 -5.00
C GLU A 44 10.24 -1.86 -4.01
N PHE A 45 10.48 -2.20 -2.74
CA PHE A 45 10.60 -1.20 -1.67
C PHE A 45 11.72 -0.21 -1.94
N GLU A 46 12.88 -0.69 -2.41
CA GLU A 46 14.00 0.18 -2.75
C GLU A 46 13.65 1.13 -3.90
N LYS A 47 12.95 0.64 -4.93
CA LYS A 47 12.48 1.48 -6.04
C LYS A 47 11.51 2.55 -5.55
N ILE A 48 10.56 2.22 -4.68
CA ILE A 48 9.63 3.22 -4.11
C ILE A 48 10.38 4.29 -3.32
N ILE A 49 11.37 3.89 -2.52
CA ILE A 49 12.20 4.84 -1.76
C ILE A 49 13.00 5.73 -2.72
N GLU A 50 13.63 5.18 -3.76
CA GLU A 50 14.34 5.94 -4.79
C GLU A 50 13.42 6.95 -5.50
N LEU A 51 12.19 6.55 -5.84
CA LEU A 51 11.19 7.44 -6.44
C LEU A 51 10.83 8.60 -5.51
N SER A 52 10.65 8.34 -4.21
CA SER A 52 10.38 9.40 -3.23
C SER A 52 11.53 10.41 -3.11
N GLN A 53 12.77 9.95 -3.27
CA GLN A 53 13.97 10.80 -3.24
C GLN A 53 14.15 11.57 -4.55
N ARG A 54 13.82 10.96 -5.69
CA ARG A 54 13.89 11.59 -7.02
C ARG A 54 12.82 12.66 -7.21
N PHE A 55 11.65 12.50 -6.60
CA PHE A 55 10.51 13.42 -6.70
C PHE A 55 10.07 13.92 -5.31
N PRO A 56 10.95 14.65 -4.59
CA PRO A 56 10.71 15.04 -3.21
C PRO A 56 9.52 16.00 -3.11
N GLY A 57 8.66 15.77 -2.12
CA GLY A 57 7.44 16.55 -1.91
C GLY A 57 6.30 16.25 -2.89
N PHE A 58 6.50 15.31 -3.80
CA PHE A 58 5.47 14.87 -4.75
C PHE A 58 5.15 13.38 -4.62
N ILE A 59 6.17 12.51 -4.56
CA ILE A 59 5.98 11.08 -4.33
C ILE A 59 6.28 10.75 -2.87
N PHE A 60 5.32 10.10 -2.20
CA PHE A 60 5.41 9.72 -0.79
C PHE A 60 5.37 8.19 -0.66
N PRO A 61 6.36 7.56 0.00
CA PRO A 61 6.50 6.12 -0.01
C PRO A 61 5.61 5.46 1.05
N CYS A 62 4.92 4.40 0.63
CA CYS A 62 4.15 3.49 1.47
C CYS A 62 4.67 2.07 1.22
N LEU A 63 5.15 1.39 2.26
CA LEU A 63 5.67 0.02 2.15
C LEU A 63 4.77 -0.94 2.93
N GLY A 64 4.51 -2.10 2.36
CA GLY A 64 3.62 -3.12 2.93
C GLY A 64 3.63 -4.40 2.09
N VAL A 65 2.91 -5.41 2.57
CA VAL A 65 2.73 -6.68 1.85
C VAL A 65 1.27 -6.84 1.46
N HIS A 66 1.00 -6.81 0.17
CA HIS A 66 -0.34 -6.97 -0.37
C HIS A 66 -0.87 -8.40 -0.15
N PRO A 67 -2.17 -8.62 0.14
CA PRO A 67 -2.72 -9.96 0.41
C PRO A 67 -2.61 -10.94 -0.75
N VAL A 68 -2.34 -10.46 -1.97
CA VAL A 68 -2.08 -11.27 -3.16
C VAL A 68 -0.65 -11.00 -3.61
N GLN A 69 0.13 -12.07 -3.80
CA GLN A 69 1.51 -12.03 -4.21
C GLN A 69 1.67 -12.68 -5.59
N GLU A 70 2.36 -11.99 -6.49
CA GLU A 70 2.76 -12.53 -7.80
C GLU A 70 4.00 -13.42 -7.62
N VAL A 71 3.90 -14.68 -8.04
CA VAL A 71 5.01 -15.66 -8.01
C VAL A 71 5.61 -15.80 -9.41
N SER A 72 4.78 -15.72 -10.44
CA SER A 72 5.14 -15.62 -11.85
C SER A 72 4.03 -14.87 -12.61
N PRO A 73 4.25 -14.46 -13.87
CA PRO A 73 3.25 -13.73 -14.65
C PRO A 73 1.89 -14.46 -14.78
N GLU A 74 1.89 -15.78 -14.71
CA GLU A 74 0.69 -16.63 -14.79
C GLU A 74 0.21 -17.13 -13.43
N GLN A 75 0.95 -16.86 -12.35
CA GLN A 75 0.71 -17.45 -11.03
C GLN A 75 0.73 -16.42 -9.90
N GLN A 76 -0.42 -16.24 -9.29
CA GLN A 76 -0.61 -15.47 -8.06
C GLN A 76 -1.10 -16.38 -6.93
N ARG A 77 -0.80 -15.99 -5.69
CA ARG A 77 -1.26 -16.69 -4.47
C ARG A 77 -1.60 -15.70 -3.36
N GLY A 78 -2.28 -16.16 -2.33
CA GLY A 78 -2.37 -15.41 -1.08
C GLY A 78 -0.98 -15.14 -0.46
N ALA A 79 -0.83 -14.01 0.21
CA ALA A 79 0.34 -13.67 0.99
C ALA A 79 0.59 -14.69 2.10
N SER A 80 1.87 -14.94 2.38
CA SER A 80 2.33 -15.83 3.44
C SER A 80 3.10 -15.06 4.50
N LEU A 81 3.36 -15.70 5.64
CA LEU A 81 4.22 -15.12 6.67
C LEU A 81 5.67 -14.93 6.19
N GLN A 82 6.12 -15.70 5.19
CA GLN A 82 7.47 -15.55 4.64
C GLN A 82 7.62 -14.25 3.85
N ASP A 83 6.58 -13.84 3.12
CA ASP A 83 6.57 -12.56 2.39
C ASP A 83 6.73 -11.40 3.39
N LEU A 84 6.01 -11.49 4.50
CA LEU A 84 6.09 -10.51 5.58
C LEU A 84 7.46 -10.54 6.28
N ASP A 85 7.97 -11.71 6.63
CA ASP A 85 9.28 -11.82 7.30
C ASP A 85 10.42 -11.26 6.43
N ALA A 86 10.30 -11.31 5.10
CA ALA A 86 11.22 -10.67 4.17
C ALA A 86 11.05 -9.14 4.11
N ALA A 87 9.82 -8.63 4.27
CA ALA A 87 9.50 -7.21 4.21
C ALA A 87 9.88 -6.44 5.48
N LEU A 88 9.68 -7.03 6.67
CA LEU A 88 9.82 -6.33 7.96
C LEU A 88 11.18 -5.63 8.18
N PRO A 89 12.34 -6.24 7.86
CA PRO A 89 13.63 -5.56 8.04
C PRO A 89 13.77 -4.30 7.17
N LEU A 90 13.19 -4.30 5.96
CA LEU A 90 13.22 -3.15 5.06
C LEU A 90 12.25 -2.05 5.52
N ILE A 91 11.06 -2.42 6.00
CA ILE A 91 10.13 -1.46 6.60
C ILE A 91 10.81 -0.74 7.78
N GLU A 92 11.46 -1.50 8.67
CA GLU A 92 12.17 -0.91 9.81
C GLU A 92 13.34 -0.03 9.38
N LYS A 93 14.12 -0.45 8.36
CA LYS A 93 15.22 0.34 7.77
C LYS A 93 14.73 1.69 7.23
N TYR A 94 13.57 1.72 6.59
CA TYR A 94 13.05 2.91 5.89
C TYR A 94 11.97 3.66 6.67
N LYS A 95 11.61 3.23 7.89
CA LYS A 95 10.50 3.78 8.69
C LYS A 95 10.48 5.30 8.78
N ASP A 96 11.64 5.96 8.80
CA ASP A 96 11.74 7.40 8.94
C ASP A 96 11.34 8.19 7.68
N GLN A 97 11.29 7.52 6.53
CA GLN A 97 10.92 8.07 5.23
C GLN A 97 9.46 7.77 4.85
N LEU A 98 8.81 6.81 5.53
CA LEU A 98 7.47 6.36 5.18
C LEU A 98 6.41 7.37 5.59
N VAL A 99 5.31 7.42 4.85
CA VAL A 99 4.09 8.13 5.27
C VAL A 99 2.97 7.18 5.71
N ALA A 100 3.06 5.93 5.28
CA ALA A 100 2.10 4.88 5.61
C ALA A 100 2.72 3.48 5.49
N ILE A 101 2.06 2.51 6.12
CA ILE A 101 2.24 1.08 5.84
C ILE A 101 1.17 0.67 4.84
N GLY A 102 1.57 0.16 3.68
CA GLY A 102 0.63 -0.22 2.62
C GLY A 102 1.28 -0.50 1.28
N GLU A 103 0.62 -1.26 0.40
CA GLU A 103 -0.76 -1.76 0.51
C GLU A 103 -0.85 -3.04 1.36
N VAL A 104 -1.78 -3.09 2.32
CA VAL A 104 -2.03 -4.27 3.18
C VAL A 104 -3.53 -4.57 3.31
N GLY A 105 -3.93 -5.82 3.50
CA GLY A 105 -5.35 -6.13 3.65
C GLY A 105 -5.68 -7.60 3.56
N LEU A 106 -6.89 -7.89 3.08
CA LEU A 106 -7.40 -9.24 2.89
C LEU A 106 -7.96 -9.34 1.47
N ASP A 107 -7.71 -10.47 0.81
CA ASP A 107 -8.35 -10.79 -0.47
C ASP A 107 -8.67 -12.29 -0.47
N PHE A 108 -9.93 -12.61 -0.22
CA PHE A 108 -10.44 -13.98 -0.15
C PHE A 108 -10.99 -14.49 -1.48
N THR A 109 -10.59 -13.88 -2.59
CA THR A 109 -10.95 -14.38 -3.92
C THR A 109 -10.54 -15.85 -4.05
N PRO A 110 -11.46 -16.77 -4.43
CA PRO A 110 -11.18 -18.21 -4.46
C PRO A 110 -10.00 -18.64 -5.35
N ARG A 111 -9.56 -17.76 -6.26
CA ARG A 111 -8.36 -17.97 -7.08
C ARG A 111 -7.06 -17.97 -6.26
N PHE A 112 -6.98 -17.14 -5.21
CA PHE A 112 -5.77 -16.93 -4.41
C PHE A 112 -5.81 -17.69 -3.09
N VAL A 113 -7.03 -17.95 -2.58
CA VAL A 113 -7.31 -18.50 -1.26
C VAL A 113 -8.28 -19.67 -1.42
N ARG A 114 -7.85 -20.89 -1.08
CA ARG A 114 -8.59 -22.13 -1.35
C ARG A 114 -9.43 -22.62 -0.17
N GLY A 115 -9.19 -22.11 1.03
CA GLY A 115 -9.89 -22.55 2.24
C GLY A 115 -9.59 -21.66 3.44
N GLU A 116 -10.11 -22.04 4.60
CA GLU A 116 -10.02 -21.21 5.80
C GLU A 116 -8.59 -21.06 6.33
N THR A 117 -7.74 -22.08 6.14
CA THR A 117 -6.31 -21.99 6.45
C THR A 117 -5.64 -20.84 5.71
N ASP A 118 -5.92 -20.66 4.42
CA ASP A 118 -5.32 -19.58 3.62
C ASP A 118 -5.82 -18.20 4.09
N LYS A 119 -7.10 -18.11 4.46
CA LYS A 119 -7.66 -16.88 5.05
C LYS A 119 -7.01 -16.55 6.39
N ASP A 120 -6.79 -17.55 7.23
CA ASP A 120 -6.12 -17.38 8.51
C ASP A 120 -4.67 -16.91 8.35
N VAL A 121 -3.98 -17.36 7.30
CA VAL A 121 -2.64 -16.85 6.98
C VAL A 121 -2.71 -15.38 6.60
N GLN A 122 -3.60 -14.96 5.68
CA GLN A 122 -3.75 -13.53 5.34
C GLN A 122 -4.13 -12.67 6.56
N ARG A 123 -5.03 -13.16 7.43
CA ARG A 123 -5.38 -12.47 8.68
C ARG A 123 -4.16 -12.27 9.58
N LYS A 124 -3.30 -13.30 9.72
CA LYS A 124 -2.07 -13.20 10.51
C LYS A 124 -1.07 -12.21 9.92
N VAL A 125 -0.94 -12.17 8.59
CA VAL A 125 -0.11 -11.18 7.89
C VAL A 125 -0.61 -9.77 8.22
N LEU A 126 -1.89 -9.48 7.98
CA LEU A 126 -2.50 -8.18 8.28
C LEU A 126 -2.35 -7.78 9.75
N ILE A 127 -2.57 -8.69 10.70
CA ILE A 127 -2.41 -8.40 12.14
C ILE A 127 -0.96 -8.00 12.44
N ARG A 128 0.03 -8.67 11.85
CA ARG A 128 1.44 -8.32 12.07
C ARG A 128 1.81 -6.99 11.41
N ASP A 129 1.27 -6.68 10.23
CA ASP A 129 1.43 -5.34 9.61
C ASP A 129 0.89 -4.23 10.51
N LEU A 130 -0.28 -4.45 11.12
CA LEU A 130 -0.87 -3.49 12.07
C LEU A 130 -0.03 -3.31 13.34
N ILE A 131 0.56 -4.38 13.86
CA ILE A 131 1.48 -4.32 14.99
C ILE A 131 2.74 -3.53 14.61
N THR A 132 3.29 -3.75 13.41
CA THR A 132 4.43 -2.99 12.89
C THR A 132 4.11 -1.50 12.80
N LEU A 133 2.94 -1.15 12.24
CA LEU A 133 2.46 0.23 12.17
C LEU A 133 2.38 0.86 13.58
N ALA A 134 1.76 0.18 14.53
CA ALA A 134 1.65 0.67 15.90
C ALA A 134 3.03 0.86 16.57
N SER A 135 3.97 -0.06 16.34
CA SER A 135 5.35 0.03 16.82
C SER A 135 6.07 1.25 16.27
N ILE A 136 5.97 1.51 14.97
CA ILE A 136 6.59 2.68 14.32
C ILE A 136 5.94 3.98 14.84
N ASN A 137 4.62 4.02 14.97
CA ASN A 137 3.91 5.20 15.47
C ASN A 137 4.29 5.55 16.91
N SER A 138 4.50 4.54 17.76
CA SER A 138 4.94 4.74 19.15
C SER A 138 6.31 5.41 19.27
N GLN A 139 7.10 5.42 18.19
CA GLN A 139 8.41 6.09 18.11
C GLN A 139 8.31 7.57 17.72
N GLY A 140 7.10 8.12 17.63
CA GLY A 140 6.85 9.57 17.51
C GLY A 140 6.59 10.08 16.09
N LYS A 141 6.39 9.20 15.10
CA LYS A 141 6.01 9.58 13.73
C LYS A 141 4.68 8.91 13.35
N PRO A 142 3.58 9.65 13.19
CA PRO A 142 2.31 9.06 12.83
C PRO A 142 2.32 8.62 11.36
N HIS A 143 2.15 7.33 11.13
CA HIS A 143 1.94 6.70 9.83
C HIS A 143 0.49 6.26 9.70
N CYS A 144 0.00 6.25 8.47
CA CYS A 144 -1.33 5.76 8.11
C CYS A 144 -1.28 4.32 7.56
N LEU A 145 -2.43 3.74 7.24
CA LEU A 145 -2.54 2.43 6.59
C LEU A 145 -3.18 2.58 5.21
N VAL A 146 -2.59 1.98 4.18
CA VAL A 146 -3.22 1.89 2.84
C VAL A 146 -3.72 0.48 2.62
N SER A 147 -4.99 0.31 2.22
CA SER A 147 -5.61 -1.02 2.21
C SER A 147 -6.18 -1.50 0.88
N SER A 148 -5.86 -2.76 0.58
CA SER A 148 -6.46 -3.57 -0.48
C SER A 148 -7.85 -4.06 -0.05
N ASN A 149 -8.88 -3.41 -0.57
CA ASN A 149 -10.22 -3.95 -0.81
C ASN A 149 -10.74 -5.06 0.16
N GLU A 150 -11.13 -4.72 1.40
CA GLU A 150 -12.18 -5.37 2.23
C GLU A 150 -12.06 -4.92 3.71
N PHE A 151 -12.22 -3.62 3.96
CA PHE A 151 -12.07 -3.06 5.31
C PHE A 151 -13.37 -3.05 6.15
N ARG A 152 -14.36 -3.90 5.83
CA ARG A 152 -15.61 -3.95 6.62
C ARG A 152 -15.40 -4.50 8.04
N LEU A 153 -14.31 -5.21 8.30
CA LEU A 153 -14.03 -5.87 9.59
C LEU A 153 -13.38 -4.95 10.64
N TRP A 154 -12.63 -3.91 10.26
CA TRP A 154 -11.81 -3.15 11.22
C TRP A 154 -12.47 -1.90 11.80
N CYS A 155 -13.39 -1.23 11.09
CA CYS A 155 -14.15 -0.11 11.66
C CYS A 155 -14.94 -0.51 12.92
N SER A 156 -15.24 -1.80 13.08
CA SER A 156 -15.87 -2.36 14.29
C SER A 156 -14.91 -2.52 15.47
N PHE A 157 -13.58 -2.48 15.25
CA PHE A 157 -12.57 -2.83 16.26
C PHE A 157 -11.86 -1.63 16.90
N SER A 158 -11.66 -0.52 16.16
CA SER A 158 -10.78 0.58 16.62
C SER A 158 -11.49 1.80 17.19
N GLY A 159 -12.80 2.00 16.98
CA GLY A 159 -13.53 3.16 17.52
C GLY A 159 -13.07 4.55 17.02
N SER A 160 -12.01 4.62 16.21
CA SER A 160 -11.40 5.86 15.70
C SER A 160 -12.02 6.31 14.38
N ALA A 161 -12.03 7.64 14.18
CA ALA A 161 -12.58 8.28 12.98
C ALA A 161 -11.75 7.96 11.72
N CYS A 162 -12.08 6.87 11.02
CA CYS A 162 -11.58 6.59 9.68
C CYS A 162 -12.08 7.66 8.70
N ARG A 163 -11.19 8.48 8.13
CA ARG A 163 -11.52 9.27 6.94
C ARG A 163 -11.36 8.39 5.71
N ARG A 164 -12.48 8.17 4.99
CA ARG A 164 -12.53 7.44 3.72
C ARG A 164 -12.16 8.40 2.59
N ALA A 165 -11.09 8.10 1.85
CA ALA A 165 -10.87 8.66 0.53
C ALA A 165 -11.08 7.54 -0.51
N ALA A 166 -12.03 7.73 -1.43
CA ALA A 166 -12.26 6.81 -2.54
C ALA A 166 -11.40 7.26 -3.73
N ALA A 167 -10.55 6.38 -4.26
CA ALA A 167 -9.93 6.61 -5.56
C ALA A 167 -10.91 6.14 -6.66
N SER A 168 -11.28 7.03 -7.58
CA SER A 168 -12.08 6.68 -8.77
C SER A 168 -11.14 6.42 -9.95
N GLY A 169 -10.86 5.16 -10.25
CA GLY A 169 -10.11 4.75 -11.46
C GLY A 169 -11.04 4.36 -12.61
N SER A 170 -10.88 5.01 -13.77
CA SER A 170 -11.53 4.64 -15.04
C SER A 170 -10.62 3.72 -15.86
N SER A 171 -10.52 2.44 -15.51
CA SER A 171 -10.04 1.40 -16.42
C SER A 171 -10.66 0.06 -16.05
N SER A 172 -10.64 -0.91 -16.97
CA SER A 172 -11.44 -2.16 -16.94
C SER A 172 -11.11 -3.16 -15.82
N ARG A 173 -10.27 -2.79 -14.84
CA ARG A 173 -10.02 -3.54 -13.60
C ARG A 173 -10.45 -2.68 -12.41
N ARG A 174 -11.75 -2.70 -12.07
CA ARG A 174 -12.27 -1.98 -10.89
C ARG A 174 -11.84 -2.69 -9.60
N GLN A 175 -10.63 -2.42 -9.12
CA GLN A 175 -10.35 -2.45 -7.69
C GLN A 175 -10.59 -1.04 -7.15
N ILE A 176 -11.45 -0.90 -6.15
CA ILE A 176 -11.65 0.38 -5.47
C ILE A 176 -10.62 0.40 -4.34
N HIS A 177 -9.55 1.16 -4.52
CA HIS A 177 -8.53 1.30 -3.49
C HIS A 177 -8.92 2.39 -2.49
N TRP A 178 -8.67 2.12 -1.20
CA TRP A 178 -9.08 2.98 -0.10
C TRP A 178 -7.86 3.42 0.71
N LEU A 179 -7.60 4.72 0.72
CA LEU A 179 -6.68 5.28 1.71
C LEU A 179 -7.44 5.47 3.02
N ILE A 180 -6.95 4.81 4.07
CA ILE A 180 -7.48 4.95 5.42
C ILE A 180 -6.39 5.56 6.28
N ALA A 181 -6.47 6.87 6.50
CA ALA A 181 -5.66 7.51 7.52
C ALA A 181 -6.12 7.05 8.91
N ILE A 182 -5.58 5.92 9.39
CA ILE A 182 -5.67 5.54 10.79
C ILE A 182 -4.62 6.35 11.52
N VAL A 183 -5.02 7.51 12.04
CA VAL A 183 -4.25 8.18 13.08
C VAL A 183 -4.51 7.38 14.36
N LEU A 184 -3.55 6.52 14.75
CA LEU A 184 -3.53 5.89 16.07
C LEU A 184 -3.08 6.90 17.12
#